data_AF-A0A8C6Q8E1-F1
#
_entry.id   AF-A0A8C6Q8E1-F1
#
_cell.length_a   1.000
_cell.length_b   1.000
_cell.length_c   1.000
_cell.angle_alpha   90.00
_cell.angle_beta   90.00
_cell.angle_gamma   90.00
#
_symmetry.space_group_name_H-M   'P 1'
#
loop_
_entity.id
_entity.type
_entity.pdbx_description
1 polymer ?
#
loop_
_entity_poly.entity_id
_entity_poly.type
_entity_poly.pdbx_seq_one_letter_code
_entity_poly.pdbx_strand_id
1 'polypeptide(L)'
;MAARQDLSPTEGDPPADEFPTKILEYLHGFYISKTVFTACELGVFDVLLAAERPMSAEEISQAVGASLDGTQRLLAACGGLQLLNVHQDGEQVFYSNTNQARVYLTSSSPRSLYHCTQYSSKTIYRCWNYLTDAVREGRNQYEKAFGVSSKDLFQAIYSSDEEMVRFMQMMNYIWNICGKAVVTAFDLSPFKDICDLGGKYFSVKLFPCEPCVCVCVCVCVCVLSS
;
A
#
# COMPACT_ATOMS: atom_id res chain seq x y z
N MET A 1 32.92 35.19 -38.53
CA MET A 1 33.38 33.86 -38.08
C MET A 1 33.08 33.77 -36.58
N ALA A 2 31.95 33.15 -36.22
CA ALA A 2 31.70 32.73 -34.85
C ALA A 2 32.00 31.23 -34.80
N ALA A 3 32.99 30.87 -33.98
CA ALA A 3 33.41 29.48 -33.79
C ALA A 3 32.24 28.68 -33.20
N ARG A 4 31.93 27.53 -33.83
CA ARG A 4 31.12 26.49 -33.22
C ARG A 4 31.82 26.07 -31.93
N GLN A 5 31.15 26.24 -30.79
CA GLN A 5 31.57 25.58 -29.56
C GLN A 5 31.25 24.09 -29.74
N ASP A 6 32.30 23.29 -29.85
CA ASP A 6 32.21 21.84 -29.68
C ASP A 6 31.71 21.57 -28.27
N LEU A 7 30.48 21.07 -28.18
CA LEU A 7 29.95 20.48 -26.96
C LEU A 7 30.75 19.20 -26.70
N SER A 8 31.62 19.23 -25.70
CA SER A 8 32.19 18.03 -25.10
C SER A 8 31.05 17.08 -24.71
N PRO A 9 31.21 15.75 -24.87
CA PRO A 9 30.15 14.81 -24.50
C PRO A 9 29.85 14.96 -23.01
N THR A 10 28.68 15.48 -22.70
CA THR A 10 28.07 15.38 -21.37
C THR A 10 27.98 13.89 -21.01
N GLU A 11 28.14 13.55 -19.73
CA GLU A 11 28.03 12.18 -19.20
C GLU A 11 27.04 11.33 -20.02
N GLY A 12 27.60 10.29 -20.64
CA GLY A 12 27.16 9.78 -21.94
C GLY A 12 25.70 9.38 -22.00
N ASP A 13 25.05 9.78 -23.09
CA ASP A 13 23.77 9.21 -23.49
C ASP A 13 23.85 7.67 -23.38
N PRO A 14 22.80 7.02 -22.83
CA PRO A 14 22.75 5.56 -22.80
C PRO A 14 22.96 5.02 -24.21
N PRO A 15 23.67 3.89 -24.39
CA PRO A 15 23.85 3.27 -25.69
C PRO A 15 22.51 3.17 -26.43
N ALA A 16 22.52 3.38 -27.75
CA ALA A 16 21.29 3.38 -28.57
C ALA A 16 20.45 2.09 -28.45
N ASP A 17 21.08 1.00 -27.98
CA ASP A 17 20.47 -0.32 -27.79
C ASP A 17 20.15 -0.64 -26.32
N GLU A 18 20.34 0.30 -25.37
CA GLU A 18 20.02 0.08 -23.96
C GLU A 18 18.51 0.11 -23.73
N PHE A 19 17.94 -1.02 -23.33
CA PHE A 19 16.53 -1.10 -22.95
C PHE A 19 16.30 -0.33 -21.64
N PRO A 20 15.42 0.69 -21.60
CA PRO A 20 15.29 1.60 -20.45
C PRO A 20 14.44 0.99 -19.32
N THR A 21 14.86 -0.18 -18.82
CA THR A 21 14.13 -1.02 -17.86
C THR A 21 13.60 -0.20 -16.69
N LYS A 22 14.47 0.58 -16.05
CA LYS A 22 14.13 1.37 -14.85
C LYS A 22 13.06 2.43 -15.11
N ILE A 23 13.11 3.10 -16.27
CA ILE A 23 12.10 4.10 -16.62
C ILE A 23 10.77 3.42 -16.92
N LEU A 24 10.77 2.30 -17.63
CA LEU A 24 9.57 1.52 -17.92
C LEU A 24 8.94 0.97 -16.65
N GLU A 25 9.74 0.53 -15.67
CA GLU A 25 9.25 0.13 -14.34
C GLU A 25 8.50 1.26 -13.64
N TYR A 26 9.02 2.49 -13.69
CA TYR A 26 8.35 3.66 -13.09
C TYR A 26 7.09 4.06 -13.85
N LEU A 27 7.14 4.07 -15.18
CA LEU A 27 5.99 4.36 -16.02
C LEU A 27 4.85 3.36 -15.79
N HIS A 28 5.17 2.12 -15.48
CA HIS A 28 4.18 1.05 -15.30
C HIS A 28 3.85 0.73 -13.83
N GLY A 29 4.55 1.32 -12.86
CA GLY A 29 4.37 1.02 -11.43
C GLY A 29 2.95 1.26 -10.91
N PHE A 30 2.20 2.17 -11.54
CA PHE A 30 0.80 2.40 -11.20
C PHE A 30 -0.11 1.23 -11.60
N TYR A 31 0.20 0.50 -12.68
CA TYR A 31 -0.53 -0.71 -13.06
C TYR A 31 -0.39 -1.77 -11.98
N ILE A 32 0.86 -2.01 -11.52
CA ILE A 32 1.15 -2.96 -10.44
C ILE A 32 0.36 -2.60 -9.18
N SER A 33 0.43 -1.33 -8.77
CA SER A 33 -0.26 -0.84 -7.58
C SER A 33 -1.77 -1.06 -7.69
N LYS A 34 -2.38 -0.70 -8.83
CA LYS A 34 -3.82 -0.84 -9.00
C LYS A 34 -4.27 -2.29 -9.13
N THR A 35 -3.47 -3.17 -9.72
CA THR A 35 -3.71 -4.63 -9.74
C THR A 35 -3.79 -5.19 -8.32
N VAL A 36 -2.82 -4.88 -7.44
CA VAL A 36 -2.83 -5.33 -6.04
C VAL A 36 -4.06 -4.80 -5.32
N PHE A 37 -4.37 -3.52 -5.48
CA PHE A 37 -5.52 -2.89 -4.85
C PHE A 37 -6.84 -3.52 -5.29
N THR A 38 -7.02 -3.76 -6.58
CA THR A 38 -8.23 -4.39 -7.12
C THR A 38 -8.39 -5.82 -6.64
N ALA A 39 -7.31 -6.61 -6.58
CA ALA A 39 -7.37 -7.98 -6.04
C ALA A 39 -7.74 -8.01 -4.55
N CYS A 40 -7.22 -7.07 -3.75
CA CYS A 40 -7.61 -6.91 -2.36
C CYS A 40 -9.07 -6.45 -2.23
N GLU A 41 -9.49 -5.48 -3.04
CA GLU A 41 -10.83 -4.91 -3.01
C GLU A 41 -11.93 -5.90 -3.39
N LEU A 42 -11.64 -6.80 -4.34
CA LEU A 42 -12.52 -7.92 -4.70
C LEU A 42 -12.50 -9.05 -3.66
N GLY A 43 -11.58 -9.05 -2.71
CA GLY A 43 -11.46 -10.11 -1.70
C GLY A 43 -10.84 -11.41 -2.21
N VAL A 44 -10.08 -11.38 -3.31
CA VAL A 44 -9.47 -12.57 -3.93
C VAL A 44 -8.63 -13.37 -2.93
N PHE A 45 -7.78 -12.67 -2.17
CA PHE A 45 -6.87 -13.31 -1.21
C PHE A 45 -7.63 -13.94 -0.03
N ASP A 46 -8.74 -13.34 0.41
CA ASP A 46 -9.56 -13.88 1.50
C ASP A 46 -10.38 -15.09 1.04
N VAL A 47 -10.94 -15.07 -0.18
CA VAL A 47 -11.61 -16.22 -0.80
C VAL A 47 -10.65 -17.41 -0.88
N LEU A 48 -9.44 -17.19 -1.39
CA LEU A 48 -8.40 -18.22 -1.48
C LEU A 48 -7.94 -18.73 -0.11
N LEU A 49 -7.92 -17.87 0.91
CA LEU A 49 -7.60 -18.28 2.28
C LEU A 49 -8.71 -19.18 2.85
N ALA A 50 -9.96 -18.79 2.68
CA ALA A 50 -11.12 -19.49 3.23
C ALA A 50 -11.36 -20.87 2.59
N ALA A 51 -10.97 -21.05 1.33
CA ALA A 51 -11.13 -22.33 0.64
C ALA A 51 -10.17 -23.42 1.11
N GLU A 52 -9.03 -23.06 1.72
CA GLU A 52 -7.97 -23.98 2.17
C GLU A 52 -7.42 -24.93 1.07
N ARG A 53 -7.70 -24.64 -0.20
CA ARG A 53 -7.22 -25.36 -1.38
C ARG A 53 -7.03 -24.42 -2.56
N PRO A 54 -6.28 -24.82 -3.61
CA PRO A 54 -6.29 -24.11 -4.87
C PRO A 54 -7.70 -24.03 -5.48
N MET A 55 -8.03 -22.89 -6.09
CA MET A 55 -9.33 -22.63 -6.72
C MET A 55 -9.18 -22.26 -8.19
N SER A 56 -10.15 -22.63 -9.03
CA SER A 56 -10.18 -22.23 -10.43
C SER A 56 -10.61 -20.76 -10.58
N ALA A 57 -10.36 -20.17 -11.76
CA ALA A 57 -10.80 -18.80 -12.04
C ALA A 57 -12.34 -18.67 -12.02
N GLU A 58 -13.06 -19.71 -12.42
CA GLU A 58 -14.51 -19.80 -12.38
C GLU A 58 -15.02 -19.72 -10.94
N GLU A 59 -14.48 -20.56 -10.04
CA GLU A 59 -14.84 -20.58 -8.63
C GLU A 59 -14.57 -19.22 -7.97
N ILE A 60 -13.39 -18.63 -8.24
CA ILE A 60 -13.01 -17.32 -7.69
C ILE A 60 -13.95 -16.23 -8.22
N SER A 61 -14.21 -16.19 -9.53
CA SER A 61 -15.06 -15.15 -10.15
C SER A 61 -16.48 -15.16 -9.59
N GLN A 62 -17.04 -16.35 -9.32
CA GLN A 62 -18.35 -16.51 -8.69
C GLN A 62 -18.33 -16.02 -7.24
N ALA A 63 -17.30 -16.38 -6.48
CA ALA A 63 -17.16 -15.99 -5.08
C ALA A 63 -16.99 -14.47 -4.90
N VAL A 64 -16.27 -13.80 -5.81
CA VAL A 64 -16.05 -12.34 -5.75
C VAL A 64 -17.09 -11.52 -6.53
N GLY A 65 -18.06 -12.17 -7.20
CA GLY A 65 -19.09 -11.50 -7.97
C GLY A 65 -18.56 -10.72 -9.18
N ALA A 66 -17.53 -11.24 -9.86
CA ALA A 66 -16.88 -10.59 -11.00
C ALA A 66 -17.04 -11.39 -12.30
N SER A 67 -16.74 -10.77 -13.45
CA SER A 67 -16.73 -11.48 -14.73
C SER A 67 -15.60 -12.51 -14.78
N LEU A 68 -15.85 -13.65 -15.44
CA LEU A 68 -14.83 -14.68 -15.60
C LEU A 68 -13.59 -14.16 -16.34
N ASP A 69 -13.78 -13.48 -17.48
CA ASP A 69 -12.67 -12.90 -18.28
C ASP A 69 -11.83 -11.90 -17.45
N GLY A 70 -12.49 -10.97 -16.75
CA GLY A 70 -11.79 -9.99 -15.92
C GLY A 70 -11.03 -10.66 -14.78
N THR A 71 -11.62 -11.67 -14.15
CA THR A 71 -11.00 -12.45 -13.08
C THR A 71 -9.79 -13.22 -13.59
N GLN A 72 -9.90 -13.91 -14.74
CA GLN A 72 -8.78 -14.64 -15.35
C GLN A 72 -7.59 -13.71 -15.60
N ARG A 73 -7.83 -12.52 -16.16
CA ARG A 73 -6.77 -11.54 -16.43
C ARG A 73 -6.15 -10.98 -15.16
N LEU A 74 -6.98 -10.72 -14.13
CA LEU A 74 -6.50 -10.26 -12.83
C LEU A 74 -5.65 -11.32 -12.13
N LEU A 75 -6.10 -12.58 -12.13
CA LEU A 75 -5.37 -13.71 -11.54
C LEU A 75 -4.07 -13.99 -12.28
N ALA A 76 -4.07 -13.93 -13.61
CA ALA A 76 -2.85 -14.04 -14.42
C ALA A 76 -1.85 -12.92 -14.08
N ALA A 77 -2.30 -11.68 -13.94
CA ALA A 77 -1.46 -10.58 -13.50
C ALA A 77 -0.93 -10.80 -12.07
N CYS A 78 -1.76 -11.25 -11.14
CA CYS A 78 -1.34 -11.57 -9.78
C CYS A 78 -0.34 -12.74 -9.72
N GLY A 79 -0.48 -13.73 -10.60
CA GLY A 79 0.51 -14.81 -10.79
C GLY A 79 1.84 -14.28 -11.32
N GLY A 80 1.81 -13.42 -12.33
CA GLY A 80 3.01 -12.75 -12.87
C GLY A 80 3.72 -11.85 -11.84
N LEU A 81 2.95 -11.21 -10.95
CA LEU A 81 3.45 -10.43 -9.82
C LEU A 81 3.86 -11.30 -8.62
N GLN A 82 3.79 -12.63 -8.73
CA GLN A 82 4.15 -13.58 -7.67
C GLN A 82 3.35 -13.37 -6.37
N LEU A 83 2.11 -12.90 -6.48
CA LEU A 83 1.17 -12.80 -5.38
C LEU A 83 0.40 -14.12 -5.19
N LEU A 84 0.19 -14.84 -6.29
CA LEU A 84 -0.49 -16.13 -6.33
C LEU A 84 0.45 -17.22 -6.85
N ASN A 85 0.36 -18.41 -6.26
CA ASN A 85 0.87 -19.62 -6.87
C ASN A 85 -0.11 -20.06 -7.97
N VAL A 86 0.43 -20.46 -9.11
CA VAL A 86 -0.33 -21.00 -10.23
C VAL A 86 -0.03 -22.48 -10.35
N HIS A 87 -1.07 -23.30 -10.26
CA HIS A 87 -1.00 -24.76 -10.34
C HIS A 87 -1.65 -25.20 -11.65
N GLN A 88 -1.07 -26.21 -12.30
CA GLN A 88 -1.62 -26.81 -13.52
C GLN A 88 -1.96 -28.27 -13.25
N ASP A 89 -3.18 -28.65 -13.60
CA ASP A 89 -3.65 -30.04 -13.61
C ASP A 89 -4.31 -30.32 -14.96
N GLY A 90 -3.57 -30.97 -15.85
CA GLY A 90 -3.95 -31.10 -17.26
C GLY A 90 -4.11 -29.74 -17.94
N GLU A 91 -5.29 -29.48 -18.49
CA GLU A 91 -5.64 -28.20 -19.13
C GLU A 91 -6.22 -27.17 -18.14
N GLN A 92 -6.41 -27.55 -16.87
CA GLN A 92 -7.01 -26.68 -15.86
C GLN A 92 -5.95 -25.92 -15.06
N VAL A 93 -6.27 -24.68 -14.73
CA VAL A 93 -5.40 -23.79 -13.94
C VAL A 93 -6.08 -23.46 -12.62
N PHE A 94 -5.34 -23.65 -11.53
CA PHE A 94 -5.79 -23.33 -10.18
C PHE A 94 -4.85 -22.32 -9.52
N TYR A 95 -5.39 -21.50 -8.64
CA TYR A 95 -4.67 -20.44 -7.95
C TYR A 95 -4.71 -20.68 -6.45
N SER A 96 -3.61 -20.38 -5.77
CA SER A 96 -3.58 -20.30 -4.31
C SER A 96 -2.73 -19.12 -3.84
N ASN A 97 -2.94 -18.65 -2.61
CA ASN A 97 -2.10 -17.59 -2.05
C ASN A 97 -0.64 -18.03 -1.95
N THR A 98 0.29 -17.13 -2.26
CA THR A 98 1.67 -17.25 -1.77
C THR A 98 1.72 -17.01 -0.27
N ASN A 99 2.84 -17.38 0.38
CA ASN A 99 3.04 -17.08 1.80
C ASN A 99 2.98 -15.58 2.10
N GLN A 100 3.52 -14.74 1.21
CA GLN A 100 3.49 -13.29 1.33
C GLN A 100 2.06 -12.76 1.23
N ALA A 101 1.31 -13.15 0.19
CA ALA A 101 -0.09 -12.74 0.04
C ALA A 101 -0.96 -13.22 1.20
N ARG A 102 -0.78 -14.46 1.66
CA ARG A 102 -1.49 -15.00 2.82
C ARG A 102 -1.27 -14.16 4.09
N VAL A 103 -0.03 -13.72 4.34
CA VAL A 103 0.33 -12.98 5.56
C VAL A 103 -0.04 -11.51 5.46
N TYR A 104 0.15 -10.87 4.31
CA TYR A 104 0.05 -9.41 4.20
C TYR A 104 -1.18 -8.92 3.42
N LEU A 105 -1.87 -9.74 2.63
CA LEU A 105 -2.99 -9.29 1.79
C LEU A 105 -4.36 -9.86 2.18
N THR A 106 -4.41 -10.74 3.18
CA THR A 106 -5.67 -11.26 3.75
C THR A 106 -6.14 -10.36 4.90
N SER A 107 -7.43 -10.09 5.02
CA SER A 107 -7.98 -9.17 6.02
C SER A 107 -7.89 -9.71 7.45
N SER A 108 -7.90 -11.04 7.63
CA SER A 108 -7.85 -11.69 8.94
C SER A 108 -6.45 -11.77 9.57
N SER A 109 -5.39 -11.53 8.79
CA SER A 109 -4.02 -11.62 9.29
C SER A 109 -3.68 -10.49 10.27
N PRO A 110 -3.05 -10.77 11.44
CA PRO A 110 -2.54 -9.75 12.34
C PRO A 110 -1.48 -8.83 11.71
N ARG A 111 -0.85 -9.27 10.61
CA ARG A 111 0.16 -8.51 9.85
C ARG A 111 -0.39 -7.96 8.55
N SER A 112 -1.71 -7.89 8.41
CA SER A 112 -2.38 -7.49 7.19
C SER A 112 -2.08 -6.04 6.81
N LEU A 113 -1.86 -5.84 5.51
CA LEU A 113 -1.85 -4.57 4.80
C LEU A 113 -3.18 -4.28 4.11
N TYR A 114 -4.21 -5.12 4.29
CA TYR A 114 -5.51 -4.99 3.64
C TYR A 114 -6.09 -3.57 3.78
N HIS A 115 -6.19 -3.04 5.01
CA HIS A 115 -6.71 -1.69 5.23
C HIS A 115 -5.85 -0.58 4.60
N CYS A 116 -4.53 -0.77 4.55
CA CYS A 116 -3.63 0.14 3.84
C CYS A 116 -3.90 0.13 2.33
N THR A 117 -4.07 -1.04 1.71
CA THR A 117 -4.39 -1.13 0.28
C THR A 117 -5.75 -0.50 -0.05
N GLN A 118 -6.76 -0.69 0.80
CA GLN A 118 -8.08 -0.06 0.66
C GLN A 118 -7.99 1.47 0.69
N TYR A 119 -7.35 2.02 1.72
CA TYR A 119 -7.17 3.47 1.86
C TYR A 119 -6.29 4.03 0.73
N SER A 120 -5.26 3.30 0.32
CA SER A 120 -4.39 3.69 -0.79
C SER A 120 -5.17 3.76 -2.11
N SER A 121 -6.00 2.76 -2.40
CA SER A 121 -6.82 2.69 -3.62
C SER A 121 -7.85 3.81 -3.72
N LYS A 122 -8.55 4.10 -2.60
CA LYS A 122 -9.71 5.01 -2.56
C LYS A 122 -9.31 6.46 -2.32
N THR A 123 -8.24 6.67 -1.54
CA THR A 123 -7.85 8.00 -1.08
C THR A 123 -6.56 8.46 -1.73
N ILE A 124 -5.45 7.79 -1.43
CA ILE A 124 -4.11 8.23 -1.84
C ILE A 124 -4.00 8.26 -3.36
N TYR A 125 -4.34 7.17 -4.05
CA TYR A 125 -4.23 7.06 -5.51
C TYR A 125 -5.00 8.18 -6.24
N ARG A 126 -6.16 8.59 -5.71
CA ARG A 126 -6.94 9.70 -6.26
C ARG A 126 -6.25 11.05 -6.06
N CYS A 127 -5.65 11.30 -4.89
CA CYS A 127 -4.84 12.50 -4.65
C CYS A 127 -3.63 12.57 -5.60
N TRP A 128 -3.01 11.44 -5.92
CA TRP A 128 -1.83 11.39 -6.80
C TRP A 128 -2.11 11.83 -8.23
N ASN A 129 -3.36 11.77 -8.71
CA ASN A 129 -3.75 12.37 -9.99
C ASN A 129 -3.49 13.89 -10.06
N TYR A 130 -3.40 14.56 -8.91
CA TYR A 130 -3.19 16.00 -8.79
C TYR A 130 -1.76 16.35 -8.34
N LEU A 131 -0.81 15.41 -8.37
CA LEU A 131 0.57 15.64 -7.93
C LEU A 131 1.22 16.83 -8.65
N THR A 132 1.00 16.98 -9.96
CA THR A 132 1.51 18.11 -10.74
C THR A 132 1.04 19.46 -10.19
N ASP A 133 -0.23 19.53 -9.77
CA ASP A 133 -0.76 20.75 -9.15
C ASP A 133 -0.20 20.96 -7.75
N ALA A 134 -0.05 19.87 -6.96
CA ALA A 134 0.56 19.93 -5.63
C ALA A 134 1.97 20.54 -5.69
N VAL A 135 2.78 20.14 -6.68
CA VAL A 135 4.14 20.66 -6.90
C VAL A 135 4.11 22.13 -7.32
N ARG A 136 3.17 22.53 -8.18
CA ARG A 136 3.05 23.92 -8.63
C ARG A 136 2.56 24.87 -7.54
N GLU A 137 1.63 24.41 -6.71
CA GLU A 137 0.94 25.25 -5.74
C GLU A 137 1.53 25.14 -4.32
N GLY A 138 2.38 24.15 -4.06
CA GLY A 138 3.02 23.95 -2.75
C GLY A 138 2.04 23.58 -1.63
N ARG A 139 0.89 22.97 -1.96
CA ARG A 139 -0.16 22.63 -0.99
C ARG A 139 -0.79 21.27 -1.27
N ASN A 140 -1.58 20.78 -0.31
CA ASN A 140 -2.30 19.52 -0.46
C ASN A 140 -3.47 19.66 -1.44
N GLN A 141 -3.77 18.59 -2.19
CA GLN A 141 -4.80 18.60 -3.24
C GLN A 141 -6.06 17.83 -2.84
N TYR A 142 -6.33 17.67 -1.54
CA TYR A 142 -7.48 16.91 -1.05
C TYR A 142 -8.79 17.54 -1.53
N GLU A 143 -8.88 18.87 -1.55
CA GLU A 143 -10.03 19.61 -2.08
C GLU A 143 -10.24 19.34 -3.58
N LYS A 144 -9.18 19.33 -4.40
CA LYS A 144 -9.31 18.98 -5.82
C LYS A 144 -9.73 17.53 -6.03
N ALA A 145 -9.20 16.63 -5.20
CA ALA A 145 -9.51 15.21 -5.27
C ALA A 145 -10.96 14.92 -4.85
N PHE A 146 -11.44 15.47 -3.73
CA PHE A 146 -12.70 15.07 -3.09
C PHE A 146 -13.79 16.15 -3.07
N GLY A 147 -13.49 17.38 -3.50
CA GLY A 147 -14.42 18.52 -3.42
C GLY A 147 -14.65 19.04 -2.00
N VAL A 148 -13.90 18.52 -1.02
CA VAL A 148 -14.01 18.90 0.40
C VAL A 148 -12.97 19.97 0.67
N SER A 149 -13.42 21.21 0.81
CA SER A 149 -12.56 22.31 1.24
C SER A 149 -12.15 22.08 2.69
N SER A 150 -10.85 22.12 2.98
CA SER A 150 -10.39 22.04 4.36
C SER A 150 -9.20 22.95 4.58
N LYS A 151 -9.40 23.96 5.44
CA LYS A 151 -8.29 24.72 6.04
C LYS A 151 -7.43 23.82 6.95
N ASP A 152 -8.00 22.72 7.44
CA ASP A 152 -7.33 21.67 8.22
C ASP A 152 -7.57 20.30 7.57
N LEU A 153 -6.50 19.68 7.08
CA LEU A 153 -6.54 18.36 6.42
C LEU A 153 -7.20 17.28 7.29
N PHE A 154 -6.99 17.32 8.61
CA PHE A 154 -7.57 16.32 9.51
C PHE A 154 -9.08 16.47 9.64
N GLN A 155 -9.62 17.67 9.46
CA GLN A 155 -11.08 17.85 9.42
C GLN A 155 -11.70 17.14 8.20
N ALA A 156 -11.00 17.14 7.05
CA ALA A 156 -11.47 16.42 5.87
C ALA A 156 -11.29 14.89 6.01
N ILE A 157 -10.16 14.46 6.56
CA ILE A 157 -9.87 13.02 6.79
C ILE A 157 -10.82 12.44 7.85
N TYR A 158 -11.17 13.20 8.89
CA TYR A 158 -12.09 12.80 9.96
C TYR A 158 -13.50 13.31 9.74
N SER A 159 -13.90 13.46 8.47
CA SER A 159 -15.22 13.97 8.11
C SER A 159 -16.38 13.06 8.56
N SER A 160 -16.10 11.79 8.84
CA SER A 160 -17.02 10.84 9.47
C SER A 160 -16.27 9.85 10.37
N ASP A 161 -16.99 9.19 11.28
CA ASP A 161 -16.43 8.12 12.11
C ASP A 161 -15.86 6.98 11.25
N GLU A 162 -16.49 6.68 10.12
CA GLU A 162 -16.04 5.64 9.19
C GLU A 162 -14.71 6.01 8.52
N GLU A 163 -14.57 7.24 8.01
CA GLU A 163 -13.34 7.72 7.39
C GLU A 163 -12.20 7.87 8.41
N MET A 164 -12.54 8.29 9.64
CA MET A 164 -11.61 8.30 10.76
C MET A 164 -11.08 6.89 11.05
N VAL A 165 -11.97 5.90 11.18
CA VAL A 165 -11.58 4.50 11.43
C VAL A 165 -10.74 3.95 10.28
N ARG A 166 -11.12 4.21 9.03
CA ARG A 166 -10.33 3.79 7.85
C ARG A 166 -8.93 4.39 7.85
N PHE A 167 -8.81 5.69 8.14
CA PHE A 167 -7.51 6.35 8.26
C PHE A 167 -6.67 5.76 9.40
N MET A 168 -7.29 5.51 10.57
CA MET A 168 -6.60 4.92 11.71
C MET A 168 -6.11 3.50 11.43
N GLN A 169 -6.94 2.68 10.78
CA GLN A 169 -6.54 1.33 10.35
C GLN A 169 -5.39 1.36 9.36
N MET A 170 -5.38 2.33 8.45
CA MET A 170 -4.26 2.58 7.56
C MET A 170 -3.01 2.96 8.37
N MET A 171 -3.06 3.95 9.27
CA MET A 171 -1.90 4.34 10.08
C MET A 171 -1.28 3.19 10.92
N ASN A 172 -2.07 2.17 11.27
CA ASN A 172 -1.58 1.00 11.99
C ASN A 172 -0.77 0.01 11.12
N TYR A 173 -0.85 0.08 9.79
CA TYR A 173 -0.24 -0.94 8.92
C TYR A 173 1.27 -1.09 9.14
N ILE A 174 1.97 0.04 9.34
CA ILE A 174 3.43 0.04 9.45
C ILE A 174 3.88 -0.54 10.80
N TRP A 175 3.10 -0.30 11.86
CA TRP A 175 3.35 -0.85 13.20
C TRP A 175 3.22 -2.36 13.24
N ASN A 176 2.27 -2.93 12.49
CA ASN A 176 2.12 -4.38 12.35
C ASN A 176 3.35 -5.05 11.66
N ILE A 177 4.14 -4.27 10.91
CA ILE A 177 5.32 -4.78 10.19
C ILE A 177 6.62 -4.49 10.94
N CYS A 178 6.84 -3.23 11.35
CA CYS A 178 8.12 -2.79 11.89
C CYS A 178 8.06 -2.36 13.36
N GLY A 179 6.89 -2.41 14.02
CA GLY A 179 6.73 -1.88 15.37
C GLY A 179 7.67 -2.51 16.40
N LYS A 180 7.90 -3.83 16.30
CA LYS A 180 8.89 -4.52 17.14
C LYS A 180 10.29 -3.94 16.94
N ALA A 181 10.74 -3.78 15.70
CA ALA A 181 12.07 -3.28 15.39
C ALA A 181 12.29 -1.87 15.93
N VAL A 182 11.27 -1.00 15.82
CA VAL A 182 11.32 0.38 16.33
C VAL A 182 11.39 0.40 17.87
N VAL A 183 10.54 -0.37 18.56
CA VAL A 183 10.49 -0.37 20.03
C VAL A 183 11.73 -1.03 20.64
N THR A 184 12.35 -1.99 19.96
CA THR A 184 13.60 -2.63 20.42
C THR A 184 14.86 -1.89 19.96
N ALA A 185 14.74 -0.79 19.22
CA ALA A 185 15.91 -0.01 18.79
C ALA A 185 16.59 0.71 19.96
N PHE A 186 15.83 0.99 21.02
CA PHE A 186 16.30 1.65 22.23
C PHE A 186 15.87 0.86 23.47
N ASP A 187 16.66 0.89 24.53
CA ASP A 187 16.24 0.37 25.83
C ASP A 187 15.29 1.38 26.49
N LEU A 188 14.01 1.06 26.47
CA LEU A 188 12.96 1.89 27.08
C LEU A 188 12.63 1.47 28.51
N SER A 189 13.27 0.41 29.05
CA SER A 189 13.01 -0.09 30.40
C SER A 189 13.21 0.92 31.54
N PRO A 190 14.05 1.98 31.44
CA PRO A 190 14.18 2.97 32.51
C PRO A 190 12.97 3.91 32.64
N PHE A 191 12.15 4.04 31.61
CA PHE A 191 11.01 4.97 31.59
C PHE A 191 9.76 4.29 32.16
N LYS A 192 9.27 4.81 33.28
CA LYS A 192 8.06 4.29 33.97
C LYS A 192 6.76 4.83 33.39
N ASP A 193 6.82 6.04 32.85
CA ASP A 193 5.69 6.75 32.27
C ASP A 193 6.05 7.16 30.84
N ILE A 194 5.26 6.69 29.88
CA ILE A 194 5.45 6.98 28.45
C ILE A 194 4.13 7.52 27.91
N CYS A 195 4.19 8.69 27.27
CA CYS A 195 3.05 9.32 26.64
C CYS A 195 3.21 9.29 25.12
N ASP A 196 2.25 8.66 24.43
CA ASP A 196 2.15 8.68 22.99
C ASP A 196 1.30 9.87 22.54
N LEU A 197 1.97 10.93 22.06
CA LEU A 197 1.33 12.12 21.53
C LEU A 197 0.89 11.86 20.07
N GLY A 198 -0.36 11.42 19.91
CA GLY A 198 -0.99 11.20 18.60
C GLY A 198 -1.44 9.75 18.35
N GLY A 199 -1.14 8.82 19.24
CA GLY A 199 -1.37 7.38 19.05
C GLY A 199 -2.78 6.84 19.29
N LYS A 200 -3.81 7.57 18.87
CA LYS A 200 -5.22 7.41 19.32
C LYS A 200 -5.86 6.01 19.29
N TYR A 201 -5.26 4.94 18.75
CA TYR A 201 -5.79 3.55 18.81
C TYR A 201 -4.69 2.45 18.75
N PHE A 202 -3.52 2.63 19.36
CA PHE A 202 -2.52 1.55 19.45
C PHE A 202 -2.93 0.49 20.48
N SER A 203 -3.52 -0.61 20.04
CA SER A 203 -3.69 -1.82 20.85
C SER A 203 -2.67 -2.88 20.44
N VAL A 204 -1.37 -2.56 20.57
CA VAL A 204 -0.34 -3.59 20.58
C VAL A 204 0.10 -3.75 22.04
N LYS A 205 -0.38 -4.80 22.71
CA LYS A 205 0.17 -5.27 23.98
C LYS A 205 1.59 -5.79 23.71
N LEU A 206 2.57 -4.89 23.65
CA LEU A 206 3.98 -5.24 23.42
C LEU A 206 4.64 -5.87 24.66
N PHE A 207 4.00 -5.78 25.83
CA PHE A 207 4.49 -6.36 27.08
C PHE A 207 3.38 -7.13 27.80
N PRO A 208 3.65 -8.34 28.36
CA PRO A 208 2.76 -9.01 29.29
C PRO A 208 2.87 -8.35 30.67
N CYS A 209 2.48 -7.07 30.77
CA CYS A 209 2.28 -6.38 32.04
C CYS A 209 1.00 -5.52 31.93
N GLU A 210 0.30 -5.42 33.06
CA GLU A 210 -0.92 -4.65 33.28
C GLU A 210 -0.85 -3.16 32.84
N PRO A 211 -1.98 -2.42 32.76
CA PRO A 211 -2.50 -1.74 31.57
C PRO A 211 -1.90 -0.37 31.19
N CYS A 212 -0.58 -0.15 31.26
CA CYS A 212 -0.02 1.19 30.99
C CYS A 212 1.36 1.19 30.30
N VAL A 213 1.51 0.68 29.07
CA VAL A 213 2.65 1.09 28.23
C VAL A 213 2.26 1.07 26.74
N CYS A 214 2.02 2.24 26.16
CA CYS A 214 1.94 2.44 24.71
C CYS A 214 3.17 3.26 24.29
N VAL A 215 4.04 2.66 23.47
CA VAL A 215 5.23 3.31 22.90
C VAL A 215 5.08 3.30 21.39
N CYS A 216 5.23 4.47 20.78
CA CYS A 216 5.61 4.59 19.39
C CYS A 216 6.46 5.86 19.18
N VAL A 217 7.64 5.68 18.61
CA VAL A 217 8.55 6.76 18.18
C VAL A 217 8.04 7.32 16.85
N CYS A 218 7.78 8.62 16.83
CA CYS A 218 7.38 9.36 15.63
C CYS A 218 8.54 9.35 14.62
N VAL A 219 8.44 8.55 13.54
CA VAL A 219 9.33 8.67 12.39
C VAL A 219 8.52 9.18 11.19
N CYS A 220 8.79 10.44 10.85
CA CYS A 220 8.47 11.15 9.61
C CYS A 220 7.00 11.56 9.32
N VAL A 221 6.59 12.67 9.93
CA VAL A 221 5.76 13.71 9.24
C VAL A 221 6.39 15.10 9.46
N CYS A 222 7.70 15.24 9.20
CA CYS A 222 8.38 16.54 9.29
C CYS A 222 9.00 16.99 7.94
N VAL A 223 8.59 16.44 6.80
CA VAL A 223 9.19 16.83 5.49
C VAL A 223 8.21 17.56 4.55
N LEU A 224 6.96 17.81 4.93
CA LEU A 224 6.00 18.53 4.07
C LEU A 224 5.22 19.65 4.78
N SER A 225 5.76 20.20 5.87
CA SER A 225 5.15 21.35 6.55
C SER A 225 6.21 22.36 6.97
N SER A 226 7.03 22.77 6.00
CA SER A 226 7.96 23.89 6.10
C SER A 226 7.89 24.70 4.82
#